data_AF-A0A938C1S7-F1
#
_entry.id   AF-A0A938C1S7-F1
#
_cell.length_a   1.000
_cell.length_b   1.000
_cell.length_c   1.000
_cell.angle_alpha   90.00
_cell.angle_beta   90.00
_cell.angle_gamma   90.00
#
_symmetry.space_group_name_H-M   'P 1'
#
loop_
_entity.id
_entity.type
_entity.pdbx_description
1 polymer ?
#
loop_
_entity_poly.entity_id
_entity_poly.type
_entity_poly.pdbx_seq_one_letter_code
_entity_poly.pdbx_strand_id
1 'polypeptide(L)' 'MNFAFTPEQEQIRAAIAKICARFDDAYWLKKDKEGGFPQELHQGLAQDGWLG' A
#
# COMPACT_ATOMS: atom_id res chain seq x y z
N MET A 1 19.97 10.26 -19.46
CA MET A 1 19.70 9.63 -18.15
C MET A 1 18.58 8.61 -18.34
N ASN A 2 18.66 7.47 -17.66
CA ASN A 2 17.59 6.47 -17.63
C ASN A 2 16.86 6.56 -16.28
N PHE A 3 15.54 6.70 -16.33
CA PHE A 3 14.66 6.82 -15.15
C PHE A 3 13.71 5.63 -15.01
N ALA A 4 13.88 4.59 -15.83
CA ALA A 4 13.09 3.37 -15.71
C ALA A 4 13.42 2.66 -14.40
N PHE A 5 12.37 2.13 -13.76
CA PHE A 5 12.53 1.23 -12.63
C PHE A 5 13.26 -0.04 -13.06
N THR A 6 14.04 -0.60 -12.13
CA THR A 6 14.59 -1.93 -12.32
C THR A 6 13.46 -2.97 -12.28
N PRO A 7 13.67 -4.18 -12.84
CA PRO A 7 12.68 -5.25 -12.74
C PRO A 7 12.27 -5.57 -11.30
N GLU A 8 13.21 -5.48 -10.36
CA GLU A 8 12.95 -5.67 -8.93
C GLU A 8 12.07 -4.56 -8.35
N GLN A 9 12.35 -3.30 -8.69
CA GLN A 9 11.52 -2.17 -8.28
C GLN A 9 10.09 -2.29 -8.82
N GLU A 10 9.91 -2.76 -10.07
CA GLU A 10 8.58 -3.01 -10.62
C GLU A 10 7.83 -4.13 -9.89
N GLN A 11 8.53 -5.20 -9.48
CA GLN A 11 7.93 -6.27 -8.68
C GLN A 11 7.47 -5.76 -7.30
N ILE A 12 8.30 -4.97 -6.63
CA ILE A 12 7.94 -4.34 -5.35
C ILE A 12 6.71 -3.43 -5.54
N ARG A 13 6.70 -2.56 -6.56
CA ARG A 13 5.55 -1.70 -6.86
C ARG A 13 4.28 -2.51 -7.11
N ALA A 14 4.37 -3.59 -7.89
CA ALA A 14 3.23 -4.45 -8.17
C ALA A 14 2.70 -5.15 -6.90
N ALA A 15 3.58 -5.57 -6.00
CA ALA A 15 3.18 -6.19 -4.74
C ALA A 15 2.48 -5.19 -3.80
N ILE A 16 3.05 -4.00 -3.61
CA ILE A 16 2.44 -2.94 -2.80
C ILE A 16 1.10 -2.49 -3.42
N ALA A 17 1.03 -2.34 -4.74
CA ALA A 17 -0.20 -1.96 -5.43
C ALA A 17 -1.34 -2.95 -5.19
N LYS A 18 -1.05 -4.27 -5.15
CA LYS A 18 -2.06 -5.30 -4.83
C LYS A 18 -2.61 -5.15 -3.40
N ILE A 19 -1.76 -4.79 -2.44
CA ILE A 19 -2.19 -4.54 -1.06
C ILE A 19 -3.08 -3.30 -1.02
N CYS A 20 -2.63 -2.19 -1.63
CA CYS A 20 -3.40 -0.95 -1.69
C CYS A 20 -4.75 -1.11 -2.40
N ALA A 21 -4.84 -1.95 -3.44
CA ALA A 21 -6.08 -2.20 -4.19
C ALA A 21 -7.23 -2.79 -3.34
N ARG A 22 -6.93 -3.31 -2.15
CA ARG A 22 -7.96 -3.77 -1.19
C ARG A 22 -8.64 -2.63 -0.43
N PHE A 23 -8.11 -1.41 -0.53
CA PHE A 23 -8.56 -0.23 0.20
C PHE A 23 -9.00 0.83 -0.80
N ASP A 24 -10.30 0.85 -1.05
CA ASP A 24 -10.94 1.73 -2.03
C ASP A 24 -11.19 3.15 -1.50
N ASP A 25 -11.78 4.00 -2.34
CA ASP A 25 -12.09 5.38 -2.00
C ASP A 25 -13.05 5.48 -0.80
N ALA A 26 -13.95 4.51 -0.62
CA ALA A 26 -14.88 4.51 0.51
C ALA A 26 -14.15 4.28 1.84
N TYR A 27 -13.17 3.37 1.86
CA TYR A 27 -12.29 3.19 3.01
C TYR A 27 -11.54 4.48 3.34
N TRP A 28 -10.92 5.13 2.34
CA TRP A 28 -10.15 6.35 2.56
C TRP A 28 -11.03 7.52 2.99
N LEU A 29 -12.21 7.69 2.41
CA LEU A 29 -13.17 8.70 2.82
C LEU A 29 -13.62 8.51 4.27
N LYS A 30 -13.79 7.26 4.71
CA LYS A 30 -14.11 6.95 6.11
C LYS A 30 -12.95 7.36 7.04
N LYS A 31 -11.71 6.98 6.71
CA LYS A 31 -10.53 7.33 7.49
C LYS A 31 -10.28 8.84 7.54
N ASP A 32 -10.56 9.56 6.46
CA ASP A 32 -10.45 11.01 6.42
C ASP A 32 -11.48 11.70 7.34
N LYS A 33 -12.72 11.20 7.34
CA LYS A 33 -13.79 11.73 8.21
C LYS A 33 -13.60 11.42 9.69
N GLU A 34 -13.24 10.19 10.00
CA GLU A 34 -13.11 9.72 11.38
C GLU A 34 -11.75 10.09 11.99
N GLY A 35 -10.76 10.33 11.13
CA GLY A 35 -9.37 10.47 11.53
C GLY A 35 -8.77 9.15 12.04
N GLY A 36 -7.47 9.19 12.32
CA GLY A 36 -6.75 8.07 12.93
C GLY A 36 -5.95 7.24 11.93
N PHE A 37 -5.25 6.26 12.48
CA PHE A 37 -4.30 5.44 11.74
C PHE A 37 -5.04 4.39 10.87
N PRO A 38 -4.54 4.05 9.67
CA PRO A 38 -5.10 2.97 8.87
C PRO A 38 -4.53 1.62 9.34
N GLN A 39 -4.94 1.14 10.52
CA GLN A 39 -4.48 -0.14 11.08
C GLN A 39 -4.61 -1.30 10.10
N GLU A 40 -5.69 -1.35 9.32
CA GLU A 40 -5.98 -2.43 8.39
C GLU A 40 -4.96 -2.48 7.24
N LEU A 41 -4.60 -1.32 6.68
CA LEU A 41 -3.53 -1.22 5.68
C LEU A 41 -2.18 -1.60 6.28
N HIS A 42 -1.85 -1.05 7.45
CA HIS A 42 -0.60 -1.35 8.13
C HIS A 42 -0.45 -2.85 8.43
N GLN A 43 -1.52 -3.48 8.90
CA GLN A 43 -1.53 -4.91 9.15
C GLN A 43 -1.36 -5.72 7.85
N GLY A 44 -1.99 -5.30 6.75
CA GLY A 44 -1.78 -5.93 5.44
C GLY A 44 -0.32 -5.85 4.97
N LEU A 45 0.32 -4.69 5.15
CA LEU A 45 1.74 -4.52 4.83
C LEU A 45 2.65 -5.37 5.74
N ALA A 46 2.35 -5.45 7.05
CA ALA A 46 3.11 -6.26 7.99
C ALA A 46 2.99 -7.77 7.71
N GLN A 47 1.79 -8.24 7.39
CA GLN A 47 1.53 -9.65 7.08
C GLN A 47 2.33 -10.14 5.88
N ASP A 48 2.50 -9.28 4.88
CA ASP A 48 3.26 -9.57 3.67
C ASP A 48 4.76 -9.27 3.84
N GLY A 49 5.21 -8.91 5.05
CA GLY A 49 6.62 -8.73 5.39
C GLY A 49 7.24 -7.41 4.92
N TRP A 50 6.43 -6.42 4.54
CA TRP A 50 6.92 -5.13 4.05
C TRP A 50 7.32 -4.14 5.16
N LEU A 51 6.98 -4.47 6.41
CA LEU A 51 7.30 -3.65 7.58
C LEU A 51 8.31 -4.40 8.44
N GLY A 52 9.60 -4.10 8.26
CA GLY A 52 10.73 -4.74 8.95
C GLY A 52 12.03 -3.97 8.79
#